data_AF-A0A2X0NZ70-F1
#
_entry.id   AF-A0A2X0NZ70-F1
#
_cell.length_a   1.000
_cell.length_b   1.000
_cell.length_c   1.000
_cell.angle_alpha   90.00
_cell.angle_beta   90.00
_cell.angle_gamma   90.00
#
_symmetry.space_group_name_H-M   'P 1'
#
loop_
_entity.id
_entity.type
_entity.pdbx_description
1 polymer ?
#
loop_
_entity_poly.entity_id
_entity_poly.type
_entity_poly.pdbx_seq_one_letter_code
_entity_poly.pdbx_strand_id
1 'polypeptide(L)'
;MRANLGFLSTILAFQELDLWQLLTYTAGVSGSCWALASLYTLPIARDHRLSTKSVNRVREAHGGYQSLFGPLISKSKNSQKICMIDLYSTLVSSYFWMMPRKDGKDQVDPASMKWSRAYDNAGLAHGCAPFPIVSHANVGFHLERCLMA
;
A
#
# COMPACT_ATOMS: atom_id res chain seq x y z
N MET A 1 -3.40 9.86 -7.73
CA MET A 1 -4.12 8.62 -8.15
C MET A 1 -3.98 8.29 -9.65
N ARG A 2 -3.67 9.25 -10.53
CA ARG A 2 -3.50 9.02 -11.98
C ARG A 2 -2.63 7.81 -12.34
N ALA A 3 -1.41 7.74 -11.81
CA ALA A 3 -0.48 6.63 -12.09
C ALA A 3 -0.98 5.27 -11.56
N ASN A 4 -1.67 5.26 -10.42
CA ASN A 4 -2.26 4.03 -9.88
C ASN A 4 -3.37 3.49 -10.80
N LEU A 5 -4.38 4.32 -11.10
CA LEU A 5 -5.51 3.89 -11.94
C LEU A 5 -5.08 3.55 -13.36
N GLY A 6 -4.21 4.36 -13.97
CA GLY A 6 -3.71 4.09 -15.32
C GLY A 6 -2.85 2.83 -15.40
N PHE A 7 -2.03 2.55 -14.38
CA PHE A 7 -1.24 1.33 -14.34
C PHE A 7 -2.13 0.11 -14.08
N LEU A 8 -3.12 0.22 -13.19
CA LEU A 8 -4.08 -0.85 -12.93
C LEU A 8 -4.91 -1.18 -14.17
N SER A 9 -5.41 -0.18 -14.91
CA SER A 9 -6.14 -0.42 -16.15
C SER A 9 -5.26 -1.07 -17.22
N THR A 10 -3.97 -0.69 -17.26
CA THR A 10 -2.99 -1.35 -18.14
C THR A 10 -2.82 -2.82 -17.75
N ILE A 11 -2.63 -3.12 -16.47
CA ILE A 11 -2.52 -4.50 -15.98
C ILE A 11 -3.76 -5.32 -16.34
N LEU A 12 -4.97 -4.77 -16.13
CA LEU A 12 -6.22 -5.43 -16.49
C LEU A 12 -6.30 -5.70 -18.00
N ALA A 13 -5.95 -4.74 -18.84
CA ALA A 13 -5.90 -4.95 -20.29
C ALA A 13 -4.87 -6.03 -20.69
N PHE A 14 -3.71 -6.09 -20.03
CA PHE A 14 -2.71 -7.15 -20.25
C PHE A 14 -3.21 -8.52 -19.79
N GLN A 15 -4.04 -8.58 -18.76
CA GLN A 15 -4.69 -9.82 -18.33
C GLN A 15 -5.77 -10.26 -19.32
N GLU A 16 -6.58 -9.32 -19.84
CA GLU A 16 -7.60 -9.60 -20.87
C GLU A 16 -7.00 -10.09 -22.20
N LEU A 17 -5.78 -9.65 -22.53
CA LEU A 17 -5.06 -10.06 -23.73
C LEU A 17 -4.14 -11.28 -23.50
N ASP A 18 -4.20 -11.93 -22.33
CA ASP A 18 -3.32 -13.03 -21.91
C ASP A 18 -1.80 -12.71 -21.97
N LEU A 19 -1.45 -11.43 -22.10
CA LEU A 19 -0.05 -10.97 -22.13
C LEU A 19 0.58 -10.97 -20.74
N TRP A 20 -0.24 -10.95 -19.70
CA TRP A 20 0.23 -10.89 -18.31
C TRP A 20 1.12 -12.07 -17.91
N GLN A 21 0.82 -13.28 -18.42
CA GLN A 21 1.59 -14.49 -18.15
C GLN A 21 2.94 -14.52 -18.91
N LEU A 22 3.11 -13.65 -19.92
CA LEU A 22 4.37 -13.52 -20.66
C LEU A 22 5.37 -12.60 -19.96
N LEU A 23 4.92 -11.82 -18.98
CA LEU A 23 5.77 -10.88 -18.25
C LEU A 23 6.52 -11.61 -17.12
N THR A 24 7.83 -11.39 -17.05
CA THR A 24 8.66 -11.93 -15.95
C THR A 24 8.71 -10.97 -14.76
N TYR A 25 8.69 -9.66 -15.01
CA TYR A 25 8.86 -8.63 -13.99
C TYR A 25 7.85 -7.49 -14.17
N THR A 26 7.38 -6.95 -13.05
CA THR A 26 6.59 -5.71 -13.03
C THR A 26 7.18 -4.74 -12.03
N ALA A 27 7.49 -3.53 -12.47
CA ALA A 27 8.14 -2.53 -11.64
C ALA A 27 7.27 -1.28 -11.47
N GLY A 28 7.32 -0.69 -10.27
CA GLY A 28 6.59 0.52 -9.95
C GLY A 28 7.42 1.49 -9.11
N VAL A 29 7.16 2.78 -9.31
CA VAL A 29 7.67 3.86 -8.45
C VAL A 29 6.51 4.76 -8.02
N SER A 30 6.53 5.20 -6.76
CA SER A 30 5.56 6.15 -6.21
C SER A 30 4.11 5.69 -6.43
N GLY A 31 3.34 6.41 -7.25
CA GLY A 31 1.93 6.11 -7.54
C GLY A 31 1.67 4.71 -8.09
N SER A 32 2.57 4.17 -8.91
CA SER A 32 2.42 2.84 -9.51
C SER A 32 2.66 1.71 -8.50
N CYS A 33 3.40 1.96 -7.42
CA CYS A 33 3.54 0.99 -6.32
C CYS A 33 2.20 0.67 -5.68
N TRP A 34 1.25 1.61 -5.69
CA TRP A 34 -0.08 1.38 -5.14
C TRP A 34 -0.94 0.46 -6.01
N ALA A 35 -0.72 0.45 -7.32
CA ALA A 35 -1.38 -0.48 -8.23
C ALA A 35 -0.82 -1.89 -8.05
N LEU A 36 0.50 -2.03 -7.92
CA LEU A 36 1.13 -3.30 -7.55
C LEU A 36 0.62 -3.77 -6.18
N ALA A 37 0.62 -2.92 -5.16
CA ALA A 37 0.08 -3.28 -3.85
C ALA A 37 -1.39 -3.74 -3.94
N SER A 38 -2.24 -3.09 -4.74
CA SER A 38 -3.62 -3.52 -4.96
C SER A 38 -3.77 -4.83 -5.76
N LEU A 39 -2.74 -5.28 -6.46
CA LEU A 39 -2.75 -6.56 -7.17
C LEU A 39 -2.24 -7.71 -6.29
N TYR A 40 -1.21 -7.45 -5.48
CA TYR A 40 -0.50 -8.49 -4.73
C TYR A 40 -0.92 -8.61 -3.26
N THR A 41 -1.42 -7.54 -2.63
CA THR A 41 -1.65 -7.53 -1.17
C THR A 41 -2.89 -6.79 -0.68
N LEU A 42 -3.41 -5.81 -1.41
CA LEU A 42 -4.49 -4.93 -0.97
C LEU A 42 -5.75 -5.11 -1.83
N PRO A 43 -6.95 -4.89 -1.28
CA PRO A 43 -8.16 -4.85 -2.09
C PRO A 43 -8.14 -3.66 -3.06
N ILE A 44 -8.75 -3.84 -4.23
CA ILE A 44 -8.87 -2.78 -5.24
C ILE A 44 -9.91 -1.76 -4.75
N ALA A 45 -9.45 -0.55 -4.41
CA ALA A 45 -10.30 0.58 -4.05
C ALA A 45 -10.46 1.53 -5.24
N ARG A 46 -11.72 1.84 -5.60
CA ARG A 46 -12.06 2.77 -6.69
C ARG A 46 -11.96 4.25 -6.27
N ASP A 47 -12.15 4.54 -4.98
CA ASP A 47 -12.09 5.90 -4.46
C ASP A 47 -10.66 6.31 -4.07
N HIS A 48 -10.37 7.61 -4.17
CA HIS A 48 -9.09 8.15 -3.70
C HIS A 48 -8.97 7.96 -2.18
N ARG A 49 -7.88 7.35 -1.73
CA ARG A 49 -7.69 6.93 -0.33
C ARG A 49 -7.61 8.12 0.65
N LEU A 50 -7.15 9.27 0.15
CA LEU A 50 -7.19 10.56 0.85
C LEU A 50 -8.34 11.49 0.37
N SER A 51 -9.36 10.96 -0.30
CA SER A 51 -10.56 11.75 -0.59
C SER A 51 -11.27 12.11 0.70
N THR A 52 -11.99 13.23 0.73
CA THR A 52 -12.90 13.60 1.82
C THR A 52 -13.86 12.46 2.18
N LYS A 53 -14.32 11.68 1.18
CA LYS A 53 -15.18 10.50 1.42
C LYS A 53 -14.47 9.39 2.20
N SER A 54 -13.21 9.13 1.87
CA SER A 54 -12.39 8.10 2.49
C SER A 54 -11.95 8.50 3.90
N VAL A 55 -11.61 9.78 4.10
CA VAL A 55 -11.27 10.33 5.42
C VAL A 55 -12.50 10.38 6.33
N ASN A 56 -13.64 10.86 5.83
CA ASN A 56 -14.89 10.85 6.60
C ASN A 56 -15.31 9.42 6.97
N ARG A 57 -15.09 8.44 6.08
CA ARG A 57 -15.34 7.04 6.41
C ARG A 57 -14.46 6.52 7.55
N VAL A 58 -13.16 6.83 7.56
CA VAL A 58 -12.29 6.48 8.69
C VAL A 58 -12.75 7.19 9.96
N ARG A 59 -13.18 8.45 9.86
CA ARG A 59 -13.69 9.23 11.00
C ARG A 59 -15.00 8.67 11.57
N GLU A 60 -15.92 8.25 10.71
CA GLU A 60 -17.26 7.78 11.06
C GLU A 60 -17.28 6.31 11.50
N ALA A 61 -16.25 5.53 11.14
CA ALA A 61 -16.18 4.13 11.48
C ALA A 61 -15.73 3.90 12.95
N HIS A 62 -16.37 2.92 13.59
CA HIS A 62 -16.08 2.55 14.97
C HIS A 62 -14.62 2.10 15.11
N GLY A 63 -13.83 2.79 15.95
CA GLY A 63 -12.40 2.49 16.12
C GLY A 63 -11.45 3.12 15.08
N GLY A 64 -11.92 4.08 14.27
CA GLY A 64 -11.10 4.72 13.24
C GLY A 64 -9.88 5.46 13.77
N TYR A 65 -10.05 6.20 14.86
CA TYR A 65 -8.93 6.87 15.54
C TYR A 65 -7.90 5.87 16.09
N GLN A 66 -8.35 4.72 16.60
CA GLN A 66 -7.45 3.66 17.08
C GLN A 66 -6.70 3.02 15.92
N SER A 67 -7.36 2.83 14.77
CA SER A 67 -6.72 2.34 13.54
C SER A 67 -5.69 3.33 12.99
N LEU A 68 -5.93 4.65 13.14
CA LEU A 68 -5.02 5.70 12.68
C LEU A 68 -3.79 5.86 13.59
N PHE A 69 -4.01 6.01 14.89
CA PHE A 69 -2.96 6.35 15.85
C PHE A 69 -2.34 5.12 16.52
N GLY A 70 -3.04 3.99 16.59
CA GLY A 70 -2.55 2.75 17.19
C GLY A 70 -1.18 2.30 16.64
N PRO A 71 -0.99 2.24 15.31
CA PRO A 71 0.31 1.89 14.74
C PRO A 71 1.40 2.91 15.05
N LEU A 72 1.06 4.21 15.10
CA LEU A 72 2.01 5.28 15.45
C LEU A 72 2.44 5.20 16.91
N ILE A 73 1.48 4.96 17.82
CA ILE A 73 1.75 4.78 19.25
C ILE A 73 2.59 3.52 19.47
N SER A 74 2.27 2.41 18.79
CA SER A 74 3.07 1.18 18.86
C SER A 74 4.49 1.41 18.36
N LYS A 75 4.65 2.12 17.23
CA LYS A 75 5.96 2.51 16.69
C LYS A 75 6.77 3.36 17.67
N SER A 76 6.11 4.35 18.30
CA SER A 76 6.71 5.22 19.32
C SER A 76 7.19 4.43 20.55
N LYS A 77 6.35 3.52 21.06
CA LYS A 77 6.69 2.65 22.20
C LYS A 77 7.89 1.75 21.92
N ASN A 78 8.09 1.36 20.67
CA ASN A 78 9.24 0.56 20.22
C ASN A 78 10.47 1.41 19.88
N SER A 79 10.54 2.67 20.34
CA SER A 79 11.66 3.60 20.14
C SER A 79 12.01 3.88 18.67
N GLN A 80 11.07 3.71 17.75
CA GLN A 80 11.26 4.03 16.34
C GLN A 80 10.86 5.48 16.06
N LYS A 81 11.67 6.19 15.25
CA LYS A 81 11.35 7.57 14.84
C LYS A 81 10.05 7.59 14.03
N ILE A 82 9.13 8.48 14.42
CA ILE A 82 7.90 8.76 13.69
C ILE A 82 8.18 9.90 12.72
N CYS A 83 7.92 9.67 11.45
CA CYS A 83 8.07 10.64 10.37
C CYS A 83 6.72 10.96 9.73
N MET A 84 6.64 12.03 8.95
CA MET A 84 5.41 12.39 8.20
C MET A 84 4.92 11.27 7.29
N ILE A 85 5.83 10.44 6.76
CA ILE A 85 5.47 9.28 5.95
C ILE A 85 4.73 8.20 6.75
N ASP A 86 4.98 8.08 8.06
CA ASP A 86 4.26 7.14 8.92
C ASP A 86 2.81 7.59 9.12
N LEU A 87 2.58 8.89 9.32
CA LEU A 87 1.23 9.44 9.41
C LEU A 87 0.47 9.26 8.09
N TYR A 88 1.13 9.51 6.97
CA TYR A 88 0.55 9.24 5.65
C TYR A 88 0.23 7.74 5.46
N SER A 89 1.13 6.86 5.89
CA SER A 89 0.95 5.41 5.82
C SER A 89 -0.25 4.94 6.64
N THR A 90 -0.42 5.45 7.88
CA THR A 90 -1.56 5.05 8.71
C THR A 90 -2.88 5.61 8.20
N LEU A 91 -2.91 6.84 7.65
CA LEU A 91 -4.10 7.40 6.98
C LEU A 91 -4.56 6.54 5.79
N VAL A 92 -3.62 6.07 4.98
CA VAL A 92 -3.94 5.25 3.81
C VAL A 92 -4.32 3.82 4.23
N SER A 93 -3.64 3.25 5.21
CA SER A 93 -3.88 1.88 5.68
C SER A 93 -5.17 1.75 6.49
N SER A 94 -5.51 2.77 7.31
CA SER A 94 -6.75 2.79 8.07
C SER A 94 -7.98 2.76 7.18
N TYR A 95 -7.92 3.42 6.02
CA TYR A 95 -8.99 3.33 5.02
C TYR A 95 -9.22 1.89 4.55
N PHE A 96 -8.16 1.11 4.34
CA PHE A 96 -8.27 -0.28 3.91
C PHE A 96 -8.78 -1.23 4.99
N TRP A 97 -8.38 -1.03 6.25
CA TRP A 97 -8.94 -1.80 7.36
C TRP A 97 -10.44 -1.58 7.54
N MET A 98 -10.93 -0.41 7.15
CA MET A 98 -12.32 -0.01 7.30
C MET A 98 -13.14 -0.14 6.00
N MET A 99 -12.58 -0.76 4.96
CA MET A 99 -13.36 -1.13 3.77
C MET A 99 -14.25 -2.35 4.09
N PRO A 100 -15.57 -2.26 3.89
CA PRO A 100 -16.44 -3.43 4.00
C PRO A 100 -16.06 -4.43 2.91
N ARG A 101 -15.76 -5.67 3.31
CA ARG A 101 -15.56 -6.79 2.40
C ARG A 101 -16.95 -7.20 1.87
N LYS A 102 -17.05 -7.59 0.59
CA LYS A 102 -18.32 -8.04 -0.03
C LYS A 102 -18.95 -9.26 0.67
N ASP A 103 -18.22 -9.90 1.58
CA ASP A 103 -18.56 -11.17 2.21
C ASP A 103 -19.20 -10.99 3.61
N GLY A 104 -19.54 -9.77 4.02
CA GLY A 104 -20.19 -9.49 5.31
C GLY A 104 -19.33 -9.76 6.56
N LYS A 105 -18.06 -10.14 6.38
CA LYS A 105 -17.06 -10.20 7.46
C LYS A 105 -16.38 -8.85 7.57
N ASP A 106 -16.63 -8.18 8.67
CA ASP A 106 -16.00 -6.91 8.99
C ASP A 106 -14.49 -7.10 9.14
N GLN A 107 -13.76 -6.31 8.37
CA GLN A 107 -12.31 -6.10 8.40
C GLN A 107 -11.46 -7.09 7.59
N VAL A 108 -10.61 -6.50 6.74
CA VAL A 108 -9.55 -7.23 6.04
C VAL A 108 -8.42 -7.50 7.03
N ASP A 109 -8.02 -8.77 7.18
CA ASP A 109 -6.94 -9.18 8.09
C ASP A 109 -5.66 -8.36 7.83
N PRO A 110 -5.18 -7.57 8.80
CA PRO A 110 -3.96 -6.77 8.66
C PRO A 110 -2.73 -7.61 8.30
N ALA A 111 -2.69 -8.88 8.71
CA ALA A 111 -1.58 -9.77 8.38
C ALA A 111 -1.54 -10.14 6.90
N SER A 112 -2.70 -10.17 6.22
CA SER A 112 -2.80 -10.46 4.79
C SER A 112 -2.25 -9.32 3.90
N MET A 113 -2.20 -8.09 4.42
CA MET A 113 -1.73 -6.91 3.70
C MET A 113 -0.21 -6.71 3.74
N LYS A 114 0.51 -7.55 4.49
CA LYS A 114 1.98 -7.46 4.59
C LYS A 114 2.62 -7.81 3.26
N TRP A 115 3.60 -7.01 2.84
CA TRP A 115 4.35 -7.28 1.60
C TRP A 115 5.04 -8.65 1.61
N SER A 116 5.43 -9.16 2.79
CA SER A 116 5.98 -10.51 2.93
C SER A 116 5.03 -11.61 2.44
N ARG A 117 3.71 -11.39 2.50
CA ARG A 117 2.70 -12.34 2.01
C ARG A 117 2.36 -12.14 0.54
N ALA A 118 2.88 -11.09 -0.12
CA ALA A 118 2.68 -10.89 -1.56
C ALA A 118 3.08 -12.13 -2.36
N TYR A 119 4.16 -12.80 -1.93
CA TYR A 119 4.68 -14.02 -2.53
C TYR A 119 3.67 -15.18 -2.52
N ASP A 120 3.05 -15.41 -1.37
CA ASP A 120 2.04 -16.46 -1.19
C ASP A 120 0.70 -16.07 -1.83
N ASN A 121 0.26 -14.82 -1.61
CA ASN A 121 -1.05 -14.33 -2.04
C ASN A 121 -1.21 -14.33 -3.57
N ALA A 122 -0.14 -14.01 -4.30
CA ALA A 122 -0.15 -13.96 -5.76
C ALA A 122 0.33 -15.26 -6.42
N GLY A 123 0.62 -16.30 -5.63
CA GLY A 123 1.12 -17.58 -6.17
C GLY A 123 2.43 -17.41 -6.96
N LEU A 124 3.30 -16.48 -6.54
CA LEU A 124 4.58 -16.21 -7.21
C LEU A 124 5.48 -17.46 -7.23
N ALA A 125 5.35 -18.34 -6.24
CA ALA A 125 6.01 -19.64 -6.19
C ALA A 125 5.66 -20.56 -7.37
N HIS A 126 4.47 -20.39 -7.95
CA HIS A 126 3.95 -21.18 -9.07
C HIS A 126 4.07 -20.46 -10.42
N GLY A 127 4.68 -19.26 -10.45
CA GLY A 127 4.80 -18.46 -11.66
C GLY A 127 3.47 -17.87 -12.15
N CYS A 128 2.44 -17.81 -11.30
CA CYS A 128 1.10 -17.32 -11.69
C CYS A 128 1.05 -15.81 -11.98
N ALA A 129 2.08 -15.06 -11.57
CA ALA A 129 2.20 -13.63 -11.74
C ALA A 129 3.66 -13.18 -11.89
N PRO A 130 3.93 -12.08 -12.63
CA PRO A 130 5.26 -11.50 -12.75
C PRO A 130 5.80 -11.04 -11.40
N PHE A 131 7.13 -11.06 -11.22
CA PHE A 131 7.72 -10.65 -9.95
C PHE A 131 7.61 -9.13 -9.73
N PRO A 132 7.03 -8.66 -8.59
CA PRO A 132 6.84 -7.24 -8.34
C PRO A 132 8.09 -6.58 -7.76
N ILE A 133 8.54 -5.50 -8.39
CA ILE A 133 9.68 -4.68 -7.98
C ILE A 133 9.18 -3.30 -7.57
N VAL A 134 9.45 -2.91 -6.32
CA VAL A 134 9.16 -1.56 -5.82
C VAL A 134 10.47 -0.85 -5.50
N SER A 135 10.57 0.42 -5.89
CA SER A 135 11.79 1.21 -5.69
C SER A 135 11.55 2.41 -4.78
N HIS A 136 12.55 2.73 -3.97
CA HIS A 136 12.67 3.95 -3.19
C HIS A 136 14.10 4.48 -3.29
N ALA A 137 14.28 5.79 -3.23
CA ALA A 137 15.60 6.41 -3.24
C ALA A 137 16.09 6.60 -1.81
N ASN A 138 17.31 6.16 -1.53
CA ASN A 138 18.03 6.53 -0.32
C ASN A 138 18.79 7.84 -0.60
N VAL A 139 18.44 8.91 0.11
CA VAL A 139 19.09 10.21 -0.05
C VAL A 139 20.09 10.38 1.09
N GLY A 140 21.38 10.32 0.77
CA GLY A 140 22.45 10.61 1.73
C GLY A 140 22.47 12.10 2.06
N PHE A 141 22.27 12.46 3.34
CA PHE A 141 22.47 13.83 3.80
C PHE A 141 23.97 14.10 3.98
N HIS A 142 24.52 14.98 3.14
CA HIS A 142 25.89 15.49 3.26
C HIS A 142 25.87 16.90 3.86
N LEU A 143 25.34 17.04 5.09
CA LEU A 143 25.08 18.37 5.69
C LEU A 143 25.56 18.53 7.14
N GLU A 144 26.45 17.66 7.64
CA GLU A 144 27.04 17.79 8.99
C GLU A 144 28.55 18.10 9.01
N ARG A 145 29.22 18.36 7.87
CA ARG A 145 30.66 18.68 7.86
C ARG A 145 31.04 20.17 7.76
N CYS A 146 30.08 21.09 7.66
CA CYS A 146 30.37 22.53 7.50
C CYS A 146 29.97 23.43 8.69
N LEU A 147 29.49 22.87 9.81
CA LEU A 147 29.12 23.65 11.02
C LEU A 147 30.07 23.40 12.22
N MET A 148 31.17 22.68 12.01
CA MET A 148 32.24 22.51 13.01
C MET A 148 33.63 22.71 12.37
N ALA A 149 33.84 23.87 11.75
CA ALA A 149 35.16 24.38 11.40
C ALA A 149 35.23 25.86 11.77
#